data_AF-A0A077MGT3-F1
#
_entry.id   AF-A0A077MGT3-F1
#
_cell.length_a   1.000
_cell.length_b   1.000
_cell.length_c   1.000
_cell.angle_alpha   90.00
_cell.angle_beta   90.00
_cell.angle_gamma   90.00
#
_symmetry.space_group_name_H-M   'P 1'
#
loop_
_entity.id
_entity.type
_entity.pdbx_description
1 polymer ?
#
loop_
_entity_poly.entity_id
_entity_poly.type
_entity_poly.pdbx_seq_one_letter_code
_entity_poly.pdbx_strand_id
1 'polypeptide(L)'
;MTSSASAERTTGTSTPFDHDANSDPAGLLAGKPAMAYLSFPSLKDPRATRHTAEIIAGLPAEEFAAWRDTRWQRRGEDYEAFKRQLAAGHIARVERDRPGFADLIEHVEVSTPLTVDGFAGYASGSFADLAGTPDRLRHKMFPTAVMPGLYLAGADTMCLGIAGAMMGGVFAAGEVLGPFGVPRIMASSVPAAARPRVADRMPVGASA
;
A
#
# COMPACT_ATOMS: atom_id res chain seq x y z
N MET A 1 -1.83 8.05 61.73
CA MET A 1 -1.55 6.97 60.77
C MET A 1 -2.90 6.41 60.38
N THR A 2 -3.46 6.58 59.19
CA THR A 2 -2.90 6.71 57.84
C THR A 2 -3.77 7.66 57.02
N SER A 3 -3.09 8.56 56.29
CA SER A 3 -3.65 9.42 55.25
C SER A 3 -4.00 8.56 54.03
N SER A 4 -5.24 8.63 53.54
CA SER A 4 -5.60 8.13 52.21
C SER A 4 -5.70 9.32 51.26
N ALA A 5 -4.65 9.48 50.45
CA ALA A 5 -4.65 10.36 49.30
C ALA A 5 -5.70 9.88 48.30
N SER A 6 -6.74 10.68 48.06
CA SER A 6 -7.56 10.55 46.85
C SER A 6 -6.75 11.08 45.68
N ALA A 7 -6.38 10.17 44.79
CA ALA A 7 -5.68 10.48 43.56
C ALA A 7 -6.53 11.43 42.70
N GLU A 8 -6.02 12.64 42.49
CA GLU A 8 -6.42 13.51 41.39
C GLU A 8 -6.30 12.72 40.09
N ARG A 9 -7.45 12.50 39.46
CA ARG A 9 -7.54 11.89 38.14
C ARG A 9 -7.17 12.99 37.14
N THR A 10 -5.89 13.12 36.84
CA THR A 10 -5.41 13.96 35.74
C THR A 10 -5.87 13.32 34.43
N THR A 11 -7.09 13.64 34.01
CA THR A 11 -7.55 13.39 32.64
C THR A 11 -6.76 14.30 31.72
N GLY A 12 -5.60 13.84 31.28
CA GLY A 12 -4.98 14.33 30.07
C GLY A 12 -5.91 13.98 28.92
N THR A 13 -6.73 14.94 28.48
CA THR A 13 -7.44 14.85 27.22
C THR A 13 -6.40 14.89 26.11
N SER A 14 -5.90 13.72 25.67
CA SER A 14 -5.38 13.61 24.32
C SER A 14 -6.58 13.78 23.40
N THR A 15 -6.75 14.97 22.83
CA THR A 15 -7.71 15.19 21.75
C THR A 15 -7.44 14.09 20.71
N PRO A 16 -8.42 13.24 20.37
CA PRO A 16 -8.23 12.24 19.34
C PRO A 16 -7.74 12.96 18.08
N PHE A 17 -6.66 12.46 17.49
CA PHE A 17 -6.19 13.00 16.21
C PHE A 17 -7.28 12.73 15.18
N ASP A 18 -7.90 13.79 14.67
CA ASP A 18 -8.95 13.69 13.66
C ASP A 18 -8.32 13.29 12.32
N HIS A 19 -8.41 12.00 12.00
CA HIS A 19 -7.91 11.46 10.74
C HIS A 19 -8.74 11.95 9.54
N ASP A 20 -9.98 12.36 9.75
CA ASP A 20 -10.86 12.82 8.66
C ASP A 20 -10.53 14.27 8.28
N ALA A 21 -10.05 15.08 9.23
CA ALA A 21 -9.53 16.43 8.97
C ALA A 21 -8.32 16.46 8.03
N ASN A 22 -7.64 15.32 7.85
CA ASN A 22 -6.59 15.17 6.84
C ASN A 22 -7.15 14.99 5.41
N SER A 23 -8.41 14.59 5.29
CA SER A 23 -9.11 14.42 4.02
C SER A 23 -9.72 15.76 3.60
N ASP A 24 -8.93 16.58 2.90
CA ASP A 24 -9.38 17.83 2.26
C ASP A 24 -9.17 17.78 0.74
N PRO A 25 -10.06 17.10 -0.01
CA PRO A 25 -9.97 17.04 -1.46
C PRO A 25 -10.03 18.42 -2.10
N ALA A 26 -10.88 19.31 -1.58
CA ALA A 26 -11.06 20.65 -2.15
C ALA A 26 -9.78 21.50 -2.02
N GLY A 27 -9.17 21.51 -0.84
CA GLY A 27 -7.88 22.17 -0.62
C GLY A 27 -6.78 21.56 -1.47
N LEU A 28 -6.72 20.24 -1.57
CA LEU A 28 -5.75 19.54 -2.41
C LEU A 28 -5.91 19.89 -3.91
N LEU A 29 -7.14 19.86 -4.44
CA LEU A 29 -7.44 20.29 -5.81
C LEU A 29 -7.07 21.76 -6.05
N ALA A 30 -7.20 22.61 -5.04
CA ALA A 30 -6.76 24.00 -5.06
C ALA A 30 -5.23 24.19 -4.84
N GLY A 31 -4.45 23.11 -4.79
CA GLY A 31 -2.99 23.16 -4.57
C GLY A 31 -2.58 23.50 -3.14
N LYS A 32 -3.44 23.22 -2.16
CA LYS A 32 -3.24 23.51 -0.73
C LYS A 32 -3.51 22.24 0.11
N PRO A 33 -2.70 21.20 -0.02
CA PRO A 33 -2.93 19.95 0.71
C PRO A 33 -2.83 20.15 2.22
N ALA A 34 -3.78 19.61 2.98
CA ALA A 34 -3.75 19.62 4.44
C ALA A 34 -2.63 18.73 5.00
N MET A 35 -2.37 17.60 4.35
CA MET A 35 -1.35 16.62 4.73
C MET A 35 -0.47 16.22 3.54
N ALA A 36 0.70 15.64 3.82
CA ALA A 36 1.55 15.01 2.82
C ALA A 36 2.14 13.72 3.42
N TYR A 37 1.91 12.58 2.76
CA TYR A 37 2.65 11.36 3.08
C TYR A 37 3.97 11.39 2.31
N LEU A 38 5.07 11.64 3.01
CA LEU A 38 6.41 11.74 2.44
C LEU A 38 7.22 10.48 2.75
N SER A 39 7.80 9.87 1.71
CA SER A 39 8.72 8.73 1.84
C SER A 39 9.96 8.93 0.98
N PHE A 40 11.03 8.20 1.28
CA PHE A 40 12.30 8.27 0.55
C PHE A 40 12.74 6.87 0.10
N PRO A 41 12.23 6.36 -1.04
CA PRO A 41 12.50 4.99 -1.50
C PRO A 41 13.99 4.69 -1.67
N SER A 42 14.77 5.65 -2.17
CA SER A 42 16.21 5.49 -2.36
C SER A 42 16.98 5.18 -1.07
N LEU A 43 16.48 5.61 0.11
CA LEU A 43 17.14 5.31 1.38
C LEU A 43 17.05 3.82 1.77
N LYS A 44 16.17 3.07 1.10
CA LYS A 44 16.00 1.63 1.28
C LYS A 44 16.89 0.80 0.35
N ASP A 45 17.57 1.42 -0.62
CA ASP A 45 18.55 0.76 -1.49
C ASP A 45 19.98 1.26 -1.17
N PRO A 46 20.83 0.43 -0.54
CA PRO A 46 22.22 0.79 -0.24
C PRO A 46 23.07 1.16 -1.46
N ARG A 47 22.61 0.83 -2.68
CA ARG A 47 23.32 1.12 -3.93
C ARG A 47 22.85 2.41 -4.60
N ALA A 48 21.84 3.08 -4.05
CA ALA A 48 21.32 4.30 -4.62
C ALA A 48 22.39 5.42 -4.63
N THR A 49 22.69 5.95 -5.81
CA THR A 49 23.62 7.08 -6.00
C THR A 49 22.90 8.43 -6.15
N ARG A 50 21.57 8.39 -6.30
CA ARG A 50 20.67 9.55 -6.36
C ARG A 50 19.54 9.31 -5.38
N HIS A 51 19.03 10.39 -4.80
CA HIS A 51 17.94 10.31 -3.82
C HIS A 51 16.60 10.62 -4.46
N THR A 52 15.58 9.86 -4.07
CA THR A 52 14.21 10.06 -4.50
C THR A 52 13.32 10.31 -3.29
N ALA A 53 12.37 11.21 -3.45
CA ALA A 53 11.29 11.45 -2.51
C ALA A 53 9.96 11.15 -3.21
N GLU A 54 9.03 10.57 -2.48
CA GLU A 54 7.68 10.29 -2.96
C GLU A 54 6.70 10.98 -2.03
N ILE A 55 5.80 11.78 -2.60
CA ILE A 55 4.71 12.43 -1.87
C ILE A 55 3.40 11.87 -2.40
N ILE A 56 2.63 11.21 -1.54
CA ILE A 56 1.37 10.56 -1.90
C ILE A 56 0.21 11.29 -1.22
N ALA A 57 -0.85 11.51 -1.99
CA ALA A 57 -2.14 11.96 -1.50
C ALA A 57 -3.27 11.26 -2.27
N GLY A 58 -4.41 11.10 -1.63
CA GLY A 58 -5.61 10.53 -2.24
C GLY A 58 -6.48 11.61 -2.87
N LEU A 59 -6.88 11.42 -4.12
CA LEU A 59 -7.95 12.18 -4.77
C LEU A 59 -8.93 11.21 -5.44
N PRO A 60 -10.23 11.55 -5.47
CA PRO A 60 -11.19 10.80 -6.25
C PRO A 60 -10.86 10.86 -7.76
N ALA A 61 -11.06 9.76 -8.47
CA ALA A 61 -10.67 9.66 -9.88
C ALA A 61 -11.58 10.46 -10.81
N GLU A 62 -12.80 10.74 -10.38
CA GLU A 62 -13.78 11.59 -11.06
C GLU A 62 -13.27 13.02 -11.28
N GLU A 63 -12.38 13.52 -10.41
CA GLU A 63 -11.74 14.83 -10.57
C GLU A 63 -10.85 14.91 -11.82
N PHE A 64 -10.48 13.75 -12.38
CA PHE A 64 -9.68 13.64 -13.59
C PHE A 64 -10.52 13.28 -14.83
N ALA A 65 -11.86 13.23 -14.72
CA ALA A 65 -12.74 12.77 -15.79
C ALA A 65 -12.59 13.57 -17.10
N ALA A 66 -12.31 14.88 -17.00
CA ALA A 66 -12.12 15.76 -18.16
C ALA A 66 -11.01 15.29 -19.11
N TRP A 67 -10.02 14.54 -18.61
CA TRP A 67 -8.89 14.05 -19.39
C TRP A 67 -8.93 12.54 -19.66
N ARG A 68 -10.00 11.84 -19.29
CA ARG A 68 -10.07 10.36 -19.36
C ARG A 68 -9.80 9.82 -20.78
N ASP A 69 -10.41 10.42 -21.80
CA ASP A 69 -10.33 9.96 -23.19
C ASP A 69 -9.11 10.51 -23.96
N THR A 70 -8.20 11.19 -23.26
CA THR A 70 -6.96 11.69 -23.89
C THR A 70 -5.86 10.63 -23.88
N ARG A 71 -4.82 10.82 -24.71
CA ARG A 71 -3.71 9.86 -24.80
C ARG A 71 -2.64 10.18 -23.76
N TRP A 72 -2.00 9.14 -23.21
CA TRP A 72 -0.83 9.30 -22.35
C TRP A 72 0.25 10.18 -23.00
N GLN A 73 0.86 11.07 -22.19
CA GLN A 73 1.75 12.16 -22.61
C GLN A 73 1.15 13.20 -23.59
N ARG A 74 -0.14 13.12 -23.91
CA ARG A 74 -0.83 14.04 -24.83
C ARG A 74 -2.22 14.40 -24.29
N ARG A 75 -2.28 14.81 -23.01
CA ARG A 75 -3.52 15.16 -22.30
C ARG A 75 -3.90 16.64 -22.36
N GLY A 76 -2.99 17.50 -22.80
CA GLY A 76 -3.20 18.94 -22.90
C GLY A 76 -2.36 19.75 -21.91
N GLU A 77 -2.21 21.05 -22.18
CA GLU A 77 -1.45 21.97 -21.32
C GLU A 77 -2.16 22.25 -19.99
N ASP A 78 -3.49 22.22 -19.99
CA ASP A 78 -4.35 22.36 -18.82
C ASP A 78 -4.12 21.22 -17.81
N TYR A 79 -4.00 19.98 -18.29
CA TYR A 79 -3.65 18.83 -17.44
C TYR A 79 -2.26 18.95 -16.83
N GLU A 80 -1.27 19.36 -17.63
CA GLU A 80 0.09 19.53 -17.12
C GLU A 80 0.19 20.74 -16.16
N ALA A 81 -0.60 21.80 -16.39
CA ALA A 81 -0.73 22.91 -15.45
C ALA A 81 -1.35 22.46 -14.13
N PHE A 82 -2.40 21.64 -14.18
CA PHE A 82 -3.03 21.07 -13.01
C PHE A 82 -2.05 20.20 -12.20
N LYS A 83 -1.29 19.32 -12.86
CA LYS A 83 -0.23 18.55 -12.20
C LYS A 83 0.84 19.43 -11.55
N ARG A 84 1.28 20.50 -12.21
CA ARG A 84 2.24 21.46 -11.64
C ARG A 84 1.68 22.15 -10.40
N GLN A 85 0.40 22.51 -10.39
CA GLN A 85 -0.27 23.08 -9.23
C GLN A 85 -0.29 22.09 -8.05
N LEU A 86 -0.65 20.83 -8.30
CA LEU A 86 -0.62 19.78 -7.28
C LEU A 86 0.79 19.57 -6.71
N ALA A 87 1.80 19.50 -7.57
CA ALA A 87 3.20 19.38 -7.15
C ALA A 87 3.64 20.56 -6.28
N ALA A 88 3.41 21.79 -6.74
CA ALA A 88 3.81 23.00 -6.02
C ALA A 88 3.15 23.06 -4.63
N GLY A 89 1.86 22.70 -4.54
CA GLY A 89 1.14 22.62 -3.26
C GLY A 89 1.76 21.63 -2.28
N HIS A 90 2.11 20.43 -2.74
CA HIS A 90 2.75 19.42 -1.91
C HIS A 90 4.16 19.81 -1.49
N ILE A 91 4.95 20.36 -2.41
CA ILE A 91 6.31 20.83 -2.10
C ILE A 91 6.25 21.93 -1.04
N ALA A 92 5.36 22.92 -1.19
CA ALA A 92 5.17 23.97 -0.20
C ALA A 92 4.69 23.43 1.16
N ARG A 93 3.80 22.42 1.16
CA ARG A 93 3.34 21.77 2.39
C ARG A 93 4.47 21.04 3.12
N VAL A 94 5.33 20.35 2.40
CA VAL A 94 6.50 19.65 2.94
C VAL A 94 7.56 20.65 3.40
N GLU A 95 7.84 21.69 2.61
CA GLU A 95 8.78 22.77 2.95
C GLU A 95 8.46 23.42 4.30
N ARG A 96 7.17 23.62 4.60
CA ARG A 96 6.74 24.13 5.91
C ARG A 96 7.15 23.24 7.08
N ASP A 97 7.12 21.92 6.89
CA ASP A 97 7.49 20.95 7.93
C ASP A 97 8.99 20.59 7.88
N ARG A 98 9.63 20.76 6.72
CA ARG A 98 11.03 20.46 6.44
C ARG A 98 11.66 21.56 5.56
N PRO A 99 12.10 22.68 6.18
CA PRO A 99 12.73 23.77 5.45
C PRO A 99 13.97 23.30 4.67
N GLY A 100 14.13 23.81 3.45
CA GLY A 100 15.18 23.44 2.50
C GLY A 100 14.86 22.22 1.65
N PHE A 101 13.68 21.61 1.78
CA PHE A 101 13.28 20.46 0.95
C PHE A 101 13.17 20.87 -0.52
N ALA A 102 12.54 22.02 -0.80
CA ALA A 102 12.36 22.52 -2.17
C ALA A 102 13.69 22.73 -2.91
N ASP A 103 14.74 23.16 -2.20
CA ASP A 103 16.06 23.42 -2.76
C ASP A 103 16.80 22.13 -3.17
N LEU A 104 16.38 20.98 -2.66
CA LEU A 104 16.96 19.66 -3.00
C LEU A 104 16.36 19.07 -4.29
N ILE A 105 15.29 19.67 -4.82
CA ILE A 105 14.52 19.10 -5.92
C ILE A 105 15.14 19.48 -7.26
N GLU A 106 15.74 18.50 -7.95
CA GLU A 106 16.25 18.65 -9.31
C GLU A 106 15.18 18.34 -10.38
N HIS A 107 14.26 17.42 -10.08
CA HIS A 107 13.23 16.96 -11.00
C HIS A 107 11.93 16.62 -10.26
N VAL A 108 10.80 16.93 -10.89
CA VAL A 108 9.46 16.62 -10.38
C VAL A 108 8.67 15.89 -11.46
N GLU A 109 8.17 14.71 -11.10
CA GLU A 109 7.19 13.97 -11.89
C GLU A 109 5.93 13.77 -11.05
N VAL A 110 4.76 13.88 -11.68
CA VAL A 110 3.47 13.69 -11.02
C VAL A 110 2.71 12.58 -11.73
N SER A 111 2.34 11.56 -10.97
CA SER A 111 1.38 10.52 -11.38
C SER A 111 -0.02 10.89 -10.88
N THR A 112 -1.04 10.46 -11.61
CA THR A 112 -2.46 10.69 -11.26
C THR A 112 -3.24 9.38 -11.42
N PRO A 113 -4.51 9.30 -11.00
CA PRO A 113 -5.35 8.14 -11.25
C PRO A 113 -5.41 7.72 -12.74
N LEU A 114 -5.33 8.67 -13.69
CA LEU A 114 -5.29 8.37 -15.12
C LEU A 114 -3.97 7.74 -15.59
N THR A 115 -2.88 7.96 -14.86
CA THR A 115 -1.61 7.25 -15.08
C THR A 115 -1.74 5.81 -14.59
N VAL A 116 -2.34 5.60 -13.42
CA VAL A 116 -2.54 4.26 -12.84
C VAL A 116 -3.47 3.41 -13.71
N ASP A 117 -4.60 3.96 -14.16
CA ASP A 117 -5.53 3.29 -15.08
C ASP A 117 -4.82 2.84 -16.37
N GLY A 118 -4.06 3.75 -16.99
CA GLY A 118 -3.36 3.48 -18.25
C GLY A 118 -2.23 2.45 -18.17
N PHE A 119 -1.59 2.26 -17.00
CA PHE A 119 -0.45 1.36 -16.85
C PHE A 119 -0.75 0.06 -16.12
N ALA A 120 -1.62 0.11 -15.11
CA ALA A 120 -1.92 -1.03 -14.25
C ALA A 120 -3.27 -1.69 -14.58
N GLY A 121 -4.08 -1.08 -15.46
CA GLY A 121 -5.39 -1.61 -15.84
C GLY A 121 -6.44 -1.55 -14.72
N TYR A 122 -6.14 -0.83 -13.64
CA TYR A 122 -7.07 -0.60 -12.54
C TYR A 122 -8.14 0.38 -12.98
N ALA A 123 -9.35 -0.14 -13.22
CA ALA A 123 -10.49 0.68 -13.61
C ALA A 123 -10.69 1.81 -12.58
N SER A 124 -10.82 3.05 -13.06
CA SER A 124 -10.91 4.25 -12.22
C SER A 124 -9.63 4.61 -11.46
N GLY A 125 -8.45 4.08 -11.83
CA GLY A 125 -7.16 4.52 -11.30
C GLY A 125 -6.94 4.23 -9.81
N SER A 126 -7.69 3.27 -9.27
CA SER A 126 -7.57 2.88 -7.86
C SER A 126 -6.24 2.17 -7.60
N PHE A 127 -5.60 2.46 -6.47
CA PHE A 127 -4.45 1.69 -5.98
C PHE A 127 -4.84 0.25 -5.56
N ALA A 128 -6.13 0.01 -5.43
CA ALA A 128 -6.75 -1.24 -5.01
C ALA A 128 -7.96 -1.51 -5.92
N ASP A 129 -7.86 -2.50 -6.81
CA ASP A 129 -8.89 -2.80 -7.83
C ASP A 129 -10.31 -2.82 -7.23
N LEU A 130 -10.43 -3.47 -6.07
CA LEU A 130 -11.64 -3.46 -5.27
C LEU A 130 -11.45 -2.58 -4.03
N ALA A 131 -12.46 -1.75 -3.71
CA ALA A 131 -12.47 -0.91 -2.52
C ALA A 131 -12.47 -1.74 -1.23
N GLY A 132 -11.69 -1.31 -0.23
CA GLY A 132 -11.64 -1.92 1.11
C GLY A 132 -12.80 -1.48 2.01
N THR A 133 -14.04 -1.67 1.58
CA THR A 133 -15.21 -1.25 2.37
C THR A 133 -15.40 -2.13 3.62
N PRO A 134 -15.97 -1.61 4.72
CA PRO A 134 -16.25 -2.41 5.91
C PRO A 134 -17.12 -3.64 5.61
N ASP A 135 -18.06 -3.53 4.67
CA ASP A 135 -18.88 -4.65 4.21
C ASP A 135 -18.01 -5.74 3.57
N ARG A 136 -17.10 -5.37 2.66
CA ARG A 136 -16.17 -6.31 2.03
C ARG A 136 -15.25 -7.01 3.03
N LEU A 137 -14.76 -6.29 4.04
CA LEU A 137 -13.91 -6.87 5.09
C LEU A 137 -14.68 -7.85 5.99
N ARG A 138 -16.01 -7.75 6.04
CA ARG A 138 -16.89 -8.66 6.82
C ARG A 138 -17.29 -9.90 6.03
N HIS A 139 -17.29 -9.85 4.69
CA HIS A 139 -17.54 -11.02 3.85
C HIS A 139 -16.29 -11.89 3.70
N LYS A 140 -16.48 -13.19 3.41
CA LYS A 140 -15.35 -14.09 3.11
C LYS A 140 -14.57 -13.55 1.90
N MET A 141 -13.26 -13.41 2.07
CA MET A 141 -12.33 -13.21 0.95
C MET A 141 -12.64 -14.24 -0.16
N PHE A 142 -12.70 -13.77 -1.41
CA PHE A 142 -13.37 -14.46 -2.52
C PHE A 142 -12.91 -15.92 -2.70
N PRO A 143 -13.81 -16.82 -3.15
CA PRO A 143 -13.41 -18.15 -3.57
C PRO A 143 -12.38 -18.04 -4.69
N THR A 144 -11.22 -18.64 -4.47
CA THR A 144 -10.14 -18.70 -5.47
C THR A 144 -10.52 -19.61 -6.65
N ALA A 145 -11.56 -20.45 -6.55
CA ALA A 145 -12.11 -21.22 -7.66
C ALA A 145 -13.44 -20.59 -8.13
N VAL A 146 -13.47 -20.14 -9.39
CA VAL A 146 -14.67 -19.50 -9.99
C VAL A 146 -15.52 -20.54 -10.73
N MET A 147 -14.86 -21.42 -11.47
CA MET A 147 -15.45 -22.55 -12.19
C MET A 147 -14.37 -23.63 -12.40
N PRO A 148 -14.74 -24.87 -12.76
CA PRO A 148 -13.76 -25.94 -12.96
C PRO A 148 -12.66 -25.52 -13.95
N GLY A 149 -11.41 -25.56 -13.50
CA GLY A 149 -10.25 -25.17 -14.30
C GLY A 149 -9.94 -23.66 -14.35
N LEU A 150 -10.75 -22.81 -13.70
CA LEU A 150 -10.51 -21.37 -13.61
C LEU A 150 -10.40 -20.91 -12.16
N TYR A 151 -9.23 -20.36 -11.84
CA TYR A 151 -8.89 -19.90 -10.50
C TYR A 151 -8.44 -18.44 -10.53
N LEU A 152 -8.84 -17.68 -9.52
CA LEU A 152 -8.39 -16.30 -9.30
C LEU A 152 -7.25 -16.28 -8.28
N ALA A 153 -6.31 -15.37 -8.48
CA ALA A 153 -5.19 -15.11 -7.60
C ALA A 153 -4.95 -13.60 -7.51
N GLY A 154 -4.13 -13.17 -6.56
CA GLY A 154 -3.76 -11.77 -6.37
C GLY A 154 -4.47 -11.11 -5.19
N ALA A 155 -4.36 -9.77 -5.10
CA ALA A 155 -4.84 -9.03 -3.93
C ALA A 155 -6.37 -9.12 -3.77
N ASP A 156 -7.10 -9.24 -4.88
CA ASP A 156 -8.56 -9.26 -4.87
C ASP A 156 -9.15 -10.52 -4.24
N THR A 157 -8.43 -11.64 -4.30
CA THR A 157 -8.86 -12.89 -3.66
C THR A 157 -8.55 -12.98 -2.18
N MET A 158 -7.76 -12.03 -1.65
CA MET A 158 -7.42 -12.01 -0.23
C MET A 158 -7.48 -10.58 0.32
N CYS A 159 -6.35 -9.89 0.37
CA CYS A 159 -6.25 -8.53 0.88
C CYS A 159 -5.26 -7.72 0.04
N LEU A 160 -5.35 -6.39 0.21
CA LEU A 160 -4.50 -5.43 -0.49
C LEU A 160 -3.02 -5.59 -0.12
N GLY A 161 -2.16 -5.15 -1.04
CA GLY A 161 -0.70 -5.14 -0.85
C GLY A 161 -0.01 -6.45 -1.23
N ILE A 162 1.32 -6.42 -1.22
CA ILE A 162 2.18 -7.48 -1.76
C ILE A 162 1.95 -8.81 -1.03
N ALA A 163 1.89 -8.78 0.30
CA ALA A 163 1.69 -9.99 1.10
C ALA A 163 0.32 -10.63 0.84
N GLY A 164 -0.73 -9.81 0.72
CA GLY A 164 -2.07 -10.27 0.39
C GLY A 164 -2.16 -10.86 -1.01
N ALA A 165 -1.55 -10.20 -2.00
CA ALA A 165 -1.46 -10.71 -3.36
C ALA A 165 -0.72 -12.05 -3.45
N MET A 166 0.43 -12.15 -2.75
CA MET A 166 1.22 -13.38 -2.66
C MET A 166 0.39 -14.52 -2.07
N MET A 167 -0.25 -14.28 -0.93
CA MET A 167 -1.07 -15.30 -0.27
C MET A 167 -2.32 -15.67 -1.09
N GLY A 168 -2.92 -14.72 -1.82
CA GLY A 168 -3.97 -15.01 -2.81
C GLY A 168 -3.51 -16.03 -3.85
N GLY A 169 -2.28 -15.89 -4.35
CA GLY A 169 -1.66 -16.89 -5.25
C GLY A 169 -1.43 -18.26 -4.58
N VAL A 170 -0.99 -18.27 -3.32
CA VAL A 170 -0.82 -19.52 -2.56
C VAL A 170 -2.15 -20.26 -2.40
N PHE A 171 -3.24 -19.54 -2.08
CA PHE A 171 -4.57 -20.15 -1.96
C PHE A 171 -5.11 -20.64 -3.30
N ALA A 172 -4.90 -19.90 -4.39
CA ALA A 172 -5.30 -20.35 -5.73
C ALA A 172 -4.59 -21.65 -6.13
N ALA A 173 -3.26 -21.71 -5.96
CA ALA A 173 -2.50 -22.93 -6.20
C ALA A 173 -2.88 -24.07 -5.24
N GLY A 174 -3.25 -23.72 -4.00
CA GLY A 174 -3.78 -24.64 -3.01
C GLY A 174 -5.04 -25.37 -3.49
N GLU A 175 -6.01 -24.63 -4.02
CA GLU A 175 -7.24 -25.20 -4.59
C GLU A 175 -6.96 -26.12 -5.79
N VAL A 176 -6.03 -25.74 -6.66
CA VAL A 176 -5.60 -26.60 -7.80
C VAL A 176 -5.03 -27.93 -7.32
N LEU A 177 -4.27 -27.92 -6.22
CA LEU A 177 -3.61 -29.10 -5.64
C LEU A 177 -4.52 -29.91 -4.71
N GLY A 178 -5.71 -29.42 -4.39
CA GLY A 178 -6.69 -30.10 -3.53
C GLY A 178 -6.41 -29.96 -2.02
N PRO A 179 -7.00 -30.84 -1.18
CA PRO A 179 -7.11 -30.65 0.28
C PRO A 179 -5.81 -30.41 1.06
N PHE A 180 -4.64 -30.74 0.48
CA PHE A 180 -3.32 -30.56 1.10
C PHE A 180 -2.41 -29.62 0.30
N GLY A 181 -2.96 -28.89 -0.67
CA GLY A 181 -2.22 -27.99 -1.54
C GLY A 181 -1.48 -26.89 -0.78
N VAL A 182 -2.20 -26.11 0.03
CA VAL A 182 -1.59 -25.01 0.82
C VAL A 182 -0.52 -25.52 1.79
N PRO A 183 -0.77 -26.54 2.64
CA PRO A 183 0.28 -27.11 3.49
C PRO A 183 1.53 -27.56 2.71
N ARG A 184 1.34 -28.18 1.54
CA ARG A 184 2.45 -28.64 0.69
C ARG A 184 3.28 -27.49 0.14
N ILE A 185 2.63 -26.41 -0.31
CA ILE A 185 3.30 -25.19 -0.78
C ILE A 185 4.12 -24.59 0.37
N MET A 186 3.52 -24.39 1.54
CA MET A 186 4.20 -23.82 2.70
C MET A 186 5.40 -24.65 3.15
N ALA A 187 5.26 -25.98 3.22
CA ALA A 187 6.35 -26.88 3.58
C ALA A 187 7.53 -26.82 2.57
N SER A 188 7.25 -26.56 1.29
CA SER A 188 8.28 -26.40 0.26
C SER A 188 8.98 -25.04 0.26
N SER A 189 8.38 -24.04 0.92
CA SER A 189 8.85 -22.64 0.98
C SER A 189 9.88 -22.38 2.08
N VAL A 190 10.14 -23.38 2.93
CA VAL A 190 11.16 -23.30 3.98
C VAL A 190 12.55 -23.21 3.32
N PRO A 191 13.38 -22.19 3.65
CA PRO A 191 14.71 -22.04 3.08
C PRO A 191 15.51 -23.34 3.23
N ALA A 192 16.31 -23.69 2.22
CA ALA A 192 17.11 -24.92 2.23
C ALA A 192 18.01 -25.06 3.49
N ALA A 193 18.34 -23.94 4.15
CA ALA A 193 19.10 -23.87 5.40
C ALA A 193 18.36 -24.39 6.64
N ALA A 194 17.03 -24.54 6.60
CA ALA A 194 16.21 -24.99 7.75
C ALA A 194 15.62 -26.40 7.57
N ARG A 195 16.06 -27.16 6.55
CA ARG A 195 15.74 -28.59 6.45
C ARG A 195 16.58 -29.36 7.47
N PRO A 196 16.00 -30.12 8.42
CA PRO A 196 16.79 -30.99 9.28
C PRO A 196 17.56 -31.97 8.39
N ARG A 197 18.89 -32.02 8.56
CA ARG A 197 19.73 -32.94 7.80
C ARG A 197 19.33 -34.36 8.18
N VAL A 198 19.21 -35.23 7.18
CA VAL A 198 18.90 -36.66 7.34
C VAL A 198 19.89 -37.37 8.30
N ALA A 199 21.05 -36.77 8.57
CA ALA A 199 22.06 -37.25 9.51
C ALA A 199 21.67 -37.24 11.00
N ASP A 200 20.62 -36.51 11.42
CA ASP A 200 20.21 -36.47 12.84
C ASP A 200 19.26 -37.61 13.25
N ARG A 201 19.02 -38.59 12.37
CA ARG A 201 18.36 -39.85 12.72
C ARG A 201 19.39 -40.98 12.77
N MET A 202 20.20 -41.03 13.83
CA MET A 202 20.82 -42.29 14.25
C MET A 202 19.96 -42.93 15.35
N PRO A 203 19.61 -44.22 15.24
CA PRO A 203 18.88 -44.91 16.30
C PRO A 203 19.80 -45.07 17.52
N VAL A 204 19.34 -44.59 18.67
CA VAL A 204 19.95 -44.91 19.96
C VAL A 204 19.60 -46.36 20.29
N GLY A 205 20.61 -47.23 20.32
CA GLY A 205 20.58 -48.47 21.10
C GLY A 205 20.87 -49.75 20.32
N ALA A 206 22.04 -50.32 20.57
CA ALA A 206 22.19 -51.75 20.92
C ALA A 206 23.56 -51.93 21.59
N SER A 207 23.54 -52.07 22.91
CA SER A 207 24.66 -52.55 23.72
C SER A 207 24.88 -54.04 23.48
N ALA A 208 26.14 -54.48 23.52
CA ALA A 208 26.53 -55.81 23.98
C ALA A 208 27.56 -55.63 25.10
#